data_AF-A0A8T3XFC0-F1
#
_entry.id   AF-A0A8T3XFC0-F1
#
_cell.length_a   1.000
_cell.length_b   1.000
_cell.length_c   1.000
_cell.angle_alpha   90.00
_cell.angle_beta   90.00
_cell.angle_gamma   90.00
#
_symmetry.space_group_name_H-M   'P 1'
#
loop_
_entity.id
_entity.type
_entity.pdbx_description
1 polymer ?
#
loop_
_entity_poly.entity_id
_entity_poly.type
_entity_poly.pdbx_seq_one_letter_code
_entity_poly.pdbx_strand_id
1 'polypeptide(L)'
;MGLASSIIETGVDKLVNLVNEKGKISSYDAASSLGVSNDVIMEWADFLEEEGIISIEYKLTKPFLIARKLGKKDLQEKSKEFSGKKDVFVRKAEVSLSFLDKESKRLEAIKGEFNKIKNEIGIDIGSIKRELEELQRYERLKIDLDKQIGSQKALSLDRLQAITKQIIREKKSYEEVLGKLKKEEEELGREKVDAKSLEETEKLIKEKLESLKALISSVENRAKIEEEHAKASESRMERLSAIAKTLKIAVEKEKSLIEPLVNKSKEQTDKMRQLQKRIIEKIKSKENKFSNVKKASAKLKELFEKKMDVMNLIEKLNSDRNELQNELIGLIKKARSFDLASKDANVEEQILGIEKKFEEVDKKKKAFEEEFKKLSDFVK
;
A
#
# COMPACT_ATOMS: atom_id res chain seq x y z
N MET A 1 37.31 -2.88 28.79
CA MET A 1 38.17 -1.95 28.04
C MET A 1 37.33 -0.72 27.75
N GLY A 2 37.56 0.36 28.50
CA GLY A 2 36.78 1.59 28.37
C GLY A 2 37.20 2.34 27.12
N LEU A 3 36.20 2.78 26.34
CA LEU A 3 36.40 3.70 25.23
C LEU A 3 36.82 5.04 25.83
N ALA A 4 38.13 5.31 25.86
CA ALA A 4 38.62 6.66 26.08
C ALA A 4 38.08 7.51 24.93
N SER A 5 37.19 8.44 25.25
CA SER A 5 36.68 9.44 24.32
C SER A 5 37.87 10.20 23.75
N SER A 6 38.22 9.92 22.50
CA SER A 6 39.17 10.74 21.73
C SER A 6 38.53 12.11 21.53
N ILE A 7 38.71 12.99 22.51
CA ILE A 7 38.44 14.42 22.37
C ILE A 7 39.35 14.88 21.24
N ILE A 8 38.75 15.40 20.16
CA ILE A 8 39.50 15.94 19.03
C ILE A 8 40.20 17.20 19.55
N GLU A 9 41.50 17.10 19.81
CA GLU A 9 42.31 18.19 20.34
C GLU A 9 42.73 19.12 19.19
N THR A 10 42.33 20.38 19.27
CA THR A 10 42.66 21.40 18.26
C THR A 10 44.05 21.98 18.50
N GLY A 11 44.59 22.71 17.51
CA GLY A 11 45.90 23.39 17.67
C GLY A 11 45.93 24.39 18.83
N VAL A 12 44.80 25.06 19.09
CA VAL A 12 44.64 26.02 20.19
C VAL A 12 44.70 25.32 21.54
N ASP A 13 44.06 24.15 21.69
CA ASP A 13 44.09 23.36 22.94
C ASP A 13 45.51 22.94 23.29
N LYS A 14 46.29 22.52 22.28
CA LYS A 14 47.70 22.16 22.45
C LYS A 14 48.56 23.35 22.88
N LEU A 15 48.27 24.54 22.38
CA LEU A 15 48.95 25.77 22.80
C LEU A 15 48.65 26.09 24.27
N VAL A 16 47.39 26.03 24.68
CA VAL A 16 47.00 26.25 26.08
C VAL A 16 47.66 25.23 27.01
N ASN A 17 47.66 23.94 26.65
CA ASN A 17 48.33 22.89 27.41
C ASN A 17 49.83 23.16 27.53
N LEU A 18 50.49 23.52 26.42
CA LEU A 18 51.92 23.84 26.41
C LEU A 18 52.27 25.03 27.30
N VAL A 19 51.47 26.10 27.25
CA VAL A 19 51.67 27.31 28.06
C VAL A 19 51.43 26.99 29.55
N ASN A 20 50.43 26.17 29.86
CA ASN A 20 50.14 25.73 31.23
C ASN A 20 51.25 24.85 31.82
N GLU A 21 51.78 23.90 31.03
CA GLU A 21 52.88 23.03 31.45
C GLU A 21 54.18 23.80 31.69
N LYS A 22 54.52 24.72 30.77
CA LYS A 22 55.77 25.49 30.82
C LYS A 22 55.67 26.70 31.76
N GLY A 23 54.45 27.14 32.09
CA GLY A 23 54.13 28.37 32.82
C GLY A 23 54.40 29.66 32.04
N LYS A 24 55.51 29.71 31.29
CA LYS A 24 55.90 30.80 30.40
C LYS A 24 56.71 30.26 29.21
N ILE A 25 56.31 30.60 27.99
CA ILE A 25 56.99 30.16 26.76
C ILE A 25 57.07 31.31 25.75
N SER A 26 58.14 31.44 24.97
CA SER A 26 58.18 32.43 23.90
C SER A 26 57.31 32.00 22.72
N SER A 27 56.75 32.93 21.96
CA SER A 27 55.92 32.60 20.78
C SER A 27 56.67 31.72 19.77
N TYR A 28 57.97 32.00 19.56
CA TYR A 28 58.84 31.25 18.67
C TYR A 28 59.11 29.82 19.14
N ASP A 29 59.28 29.61 20.44
CA ASP A 29 59.47 28.27 21.01
C ASP A 29 58.17 27.46 20.95
N ALA A 30 57.03 28.12 21.18
CA ALA A 30 55.71 27.51 21.03
C ALA A 30 55.43 27.11 19.57
N ALA A 31 55.75 28.00 18.61
CA ALA A 31 55.64 27.74 17.18
C ALA A 31 56.48 26.53 16.76
N SER A 32 57.73 26.46 17.24
CA SER A 32 58.63 25.33 16.99
C SER A 32 58.13 24.03 17.62
N SER A 33 57.55 24.10 18.82
CA SER A 33 57.02 22.93 19.55
C SER A 33 55.76 22.36 18.90
N LEU A 34 54.91 23.22 18.34
CA LEU A 34 53.63 22.85 17.73
C LEU A 34 53.72 22.63 16.22
N GLY A 35 54.85 22.95 15.59
CA GLY A 35 55.07 22.77 14.16
C GLY A 35 54.25 23.73 13.29
N VAL A 36 53.98 24.94 13.78
CA VAL A 36 53.21 25.99 13.07
C VAL A 36 54.03 27.28 12.96
N SER A 37 53.63 28.22 12.09
CA SER A 37 54.32 29.51 11.96
C SER A 37 54.09 30.39 13.20
N ASN A 38 55.05 31.28 13.49
CA ASN A 38 54.93 32.22 14.60
C ASN A 38 53.71 33.14 14.47
N ASP A 39 53.35 33.53 13.25
CA ASP A 39 52.16 34.36 12.99
C ASP A 39 50.87 33.66 13.44
N VAL A 40 50.74 32.34 13.18
CA VAL A 40 49.58 31.54 13.62
C VAL A 40 49.53 31.43 15.15
N ILE A 41 50.68 31.28 15.82
CA ILE A 41 50.74 31.29 17.29
C ILE A 41 50.33 32.64 17.86
N MET A 42 50.73 33.74 17.22
CA MET A 42 50.35 35.08 17.65
C MET A 42 48.84 35.31 17.47
N GLU A 43 48.24 34.90 16.34
CA GLU A 43 46.79 34.96 16.15
C GLU A 43 46.03 34.16 17.22
N TRP A 44 46.49 32.94 17.54
CA TRP A 44 45.89 32.15 18.62
C TRP A 44 46.11 32.80 19.98
N ALA A 45 47.28 33.39 20.22
CA ALA A 45 47.61 34.03 21.47
C ALA A 45 46.79 35.30 21.71
N ASP A 46 46.59 36.12 20.68
CA ASP A 46 45.76 37.32 20.73
C ASP A 46 44.31 36.92 21.06
N PHE A 47 43.78 35.90 20.38
CA PHE A 47 42.45 35.33 20.69
C PHE A 47 42.35 34.82 22.14
N LEU A 48 43.36 34.09 22.63
CA LEU A 48 43.38 33.57 23.99
C LEU A 48 43.63 34.65 25.06
N GLU A 49 44.28 35.77 24.71
CA GLU A 49 44.44 36.94 25.56
C GLU A 49 43.14 37.74 25.67
N GLU A 50 42.40 37.90 24.57
CA GLU A 50 41.04 38.47 24.55
C GLU A 50 40.09 37.67 25.45
N GLU A 51 40.16 36.33 25.39
CA GLU A 51 39.41 35.42 26.27
C GLU A 51 39.97 35.35 27.71
N GLY A 52 41.11 35.98 27.96
CA GLY A 52 41.75 36.06 29.29
C GLY A 52 42.32 34.73 29.79
N ILE A 53 42.61 33.78 28.90
CA ILE A 53 43.18 32.46 29.22
C ILE A 53 44.69 32.56 29.40
N ILE A 54 45.35 33.34 28.54
CA ILE A 54 46.78 33.63 28.64
C ILE A 54 47.01 35.15 28.64
N SER A 55 48.23 35.57 28.92
CA SER A 55 48.66 36.96 28.75
C SER A 55 49.96 37.00 27.96
N ILE A 56 50.09 38.00 27.09
CA ILE A 56 51.24 38.22 26.23
C ILE A 56 52.13 39.27 26.88
N GLU A 57 53.23 38.83 27.48
CA GLU A 57 54.26 39.72 28.01
C GLU A 57 55.40 39.92 27.01
N TYR A 58 55.69 41.18 26.66
CA TYR A 58 56.85 41.51 25.84
C TYR A 58 58.08 41.73 26.72
N LYS A 59 59.12 40.90 26.51
CA LYS A 59 60.46 41.14 27.07
C LYS A 59 61.39 41.53 25.93
N LEU A 60 61.78 42.80 25.89
CA LEU A 60 62.46 43.43 24.74
C LEU A 60 61.57 43.37 23.49
N THR A 61 61.99 42.62 22.46
CA THR A 61 61.29 42.45 21.19
C THR A 61 60.64 41.06 21.05
N LYS A 62 60.66 40.24 22.11
CA LYS A 62 60.13 38.87 22.06
C LYS A 62 58.84 38.75 22.89
N PRO A 63 57.70 38.35 22.30
CA PRO A 63 56.49 38.06 23.06
C PRO A 63 56.61 36.71 23.78
N PHE A 64 56.18 36.70 25.04
CA PHE A 64 56.09 35.52 25.88
C PHE A 64 54.63 35.28 26.28
N LEU A 65 54.18 34.06 26.06
CA LEU A 65 52.87 33.58 26.46
C LEU A 65 52.95 33.07 27.90
N ILE A 66 52.09 33.59 28.77
CA ILE A 66 52.04 33.23 30.19
C ILE A 66 50.65 32.76 30.54
N ALA A 67 50.56 31.63 31.23
CA ALA A 67 49.28 31.16 31.75
C ALA A 67 48.72 32.20 32.73
N ARG A 68 47.59 32.82 32.38
CA ARG A 68 46.95 33.79 33.27
C ARG A 68 46.31 33.01 34.40
N LYS A 69 46.94 33.01 35.58
CA LYS A 69 46.27 32.53 36.80
C LYS A 69 45.14 33.52 37.09
N LEU A 70 43.91 33.16 36.73
CA LEU A 70 42.71 33.94 37.08
C LEU A 70 42.83 34.37 38.54
N GLY A 71 42.94 35.67 38.76
CA GLY A 71 43.01 36.21 40.10
C GLY A 71 41.74 35.83 40.86
N LYS A 72 41.84 35.55 42.17
CA LYS A 72 40.65 35.26 43.01
C LYS A 72 39.54 36.31 42.86
N LYS A 73 39.90 37.54 42.46
CA LYS A 73 38.99 38.65 42.22
C LYS A 73 38.18 38.51 40.92
N ASP A 74 38.82 38.20 39.79
CA ASP A 74 38.15 37.96 38.50
C ASP A 74 37.22 36.74 38.59
N LEU A 75 37.66 35.70 39.31
CA LEU A 75 36.87 34.50 39.57
C LEU A 75 35.65 34.79 40.47
N GLN A 76 35.78 35.72 41.42
CA GLN A 76 34.66 36.21 42.23
C GLN A 76 33.68 37.07 41.43
N GLU A 77 34.15 37.93 40.52
CA GLU A 77 33.29 38.75 39.66
C GLU A 77 32.53 37.88 38.65
N LYS A 78 33.22 36.97 37.93
CA LYS A 78 32.56 35.98 37.06
C LYS A 78 31.58 35.10 37.83
N SER A 79 31.93 34.66 39.05
CA SER A 79 31.02 33.88 39.91
C SER A 79 29.77 34.67 40.32
N LYS A 80 29.90 35.97 40.63
CA LYS A 80 28.76 36.84 40.95
C LYS A 80 27.86 37.08 39.73
N GLU A 81 28.45 37.39 38.57
CA GLU A 81 27.70 37.55 37.33
C GLU A 81 26.96 36.24 36.98
N PHE A 82 27.62 35.11 37.19
CA PHE A 82 27.04 33.80 37.00
C PHE A 82 25.87 33.52 37.95
N SER A 83 26.03 33.81 39.25
CA SER A 83 24.93 33.67 40.22
C SER A 83 23.71 34.48 39.79
N GLY A 84 23.92 35.69 39.25
CA GLY A 84 22.85 36.52 38.69
C GLY A 84 22.17 35.88 37.48
N LYS A 85 22.94 35.43 36.48
CA LYS A 85 22.41 34.76 35.28
C LYS A 85 21.65 33.47 35.64
N LYS A 86 22.18 32.70 36.59
CA LYS A 86 21.55 31.49 37.11
C LYS A 86 20.22 31.78 37.81
N ASP A 87 20.15 32.79 38.68
CA ASP A 87 18.90 33.11 39.38
C ASP A 87 17.83 33.57 38.39
N VAL A 88 18.21 34.39 37.41
CA VAL A 88 17.32 34.80 36.31
C VAL A 88 16.84 33.57 35.53
N PHE A 89 17.74 32.63 35.24
CA PHE A 89 17.42 31.38 34.57
C PHE A 89 16.43 30.52 35.34
N VAL A 90 16.71 30.24 36.62
CA VAL A 90 15.86 29.42 37.47
C VAL A 90 14.48 30.04 37.57
N ARG A 91 14.39 31.37 37.75
CA ARG A 91 13.11 32.09 37.74
C ARG A 91 12.36 31.94 36.42
N LYS A 92 13.03 32.09 35.26
CA LYS A 92 12.39 31.89 33.95
C LYS A 92 11.87 30.46 33.76
N ALA A 93 12.62 29.46 34.22
CA ALA A 93 12.21 28.07 34.18
C ALA A 93 11.02 27.80 35.12
N GLU A 94 11.03 28.35 36.33
CA GLU A 94 9.92 28.27 37.29
C GLU A 94 8.64 28.96 36.77
N VAL A 95 8.78 30.14 36.16
CA VAL A 95 7.66 30.83 35.49
C VAL A 95 7.09 29.96 34.37
N SER A 96 7.95 29.32 33.56
CA SER A 96 7.51 28.43 32.49
C SER A 96 6.84 27.16 33.01
N LEU A 97 7.31 26.58 34.12
CA LEU A 97 6.63 25.48 34.80
C LEU A 97 5.25 25.90 35.31
N SER A 98 5.16 27.06 35.96
CA SER A 98 3.88 27.58 36.46
C SER A 98 2.86 27.84 35.34
N PHE A 99 3.35 28.20 34.15
CA PHE A 99 2.55 28.35 32.95
C PHE A 99 2.03 26.98 32.47
N LEU A 100 2.89 25.97 32.36
CA LEU A 100 2.49 24.61 31.97
C LEU A 100 1.47 24.01 32.95
N ASP A 101 1.61 24.28 34.25
CA ASP A 101 0.63 23.85 35.27
C ASP A 101 -0.74 24.51 35.08
N LYS A 102 -0.77 25.80 34.72
CA LYS A 102 -2.02 26.51 34.41
C LYS A 102 -2.68 25.97 33.14
N GLU A 103 -1.91 25.78 32.08
CA GLU A 103 -2.44 25.21 30.83
C GLU A 103 -2.88 23.75 31.03
N SER A 104 -2.21 22.98 31.89
CA SER A 104 -2.66 21.64 32.26
C SER A 104 -4.06 21.64 32.87
N LYS A 105 -4.36 22.59 33.76
CA LYS A 105 -5.70 22.68 34.36
C LYS A 105 -6.75 23.04 33.33
N ARG A 106 -6.42 23.91 32.38
CA ARG A 106 -7.30 24.25 31.25
C ARG A 106 -7.51 23.06 30.31
N LEU A 107 -6.46 22.30 30.01
CA LEU A 107 -6.54 21.09 29.19
C LEU A 107 -7.42 20.03 29.84
N GLU A 108 -7.32 19.84 31.16
CA GLU A 108 -8.21 18.94 31.90
C GLU A 108 -9.66 19.42 31.92
N ALA A 109 -9.90 20.75 31.99
CA ALA A 109 -11.25 21.30 31.85
C ALA A 109 -11.83 21.02 30.45
N ILE A 110 -11.06 21.27 29.39
CA ILE A 110 -11.44 20.97 27.99
C ILE A 110 -11.72 19.47 27.83
N LYS A 111 -10.86 18.61 28.36
CA LYS A 111 -11.03 17.15 28.33
C LYS A 111 -12.30 16.73 29.09
N GLY A 112 -12.60 17.39 30.21
CA GLY A 112 -13.83 17.21 30.97
C GLY A 112 -15.08 17.55 30.15
N GLU A 113 -15.12 18.73 29.53
CA GLU A 113 -16.21 19.17 28.65
C GLU A 113 -16.37 18.25 27.44
N PHE A 114 -15.26 17.87 26.82
CA PHE A 114 -15.25 16.93 25.70
C PHE A 114 -15.81 15.56 26.09
N ASN A 115 -15.48 15.06 27.28
CA ASN A 115 -16.04 13.81 27.79
C ASN A 115 -17.54 13.93 28.13
N LYS A 116 -18.00 15.07 28.63
CA LYS A 116 -19.44 15.32 28.81
C LYS A 116 -20.18 15.30 27.47
N ILE A 117 -19.66 16.00 26.46
CA ILE A 117 -20.21 15.99 25.09
C ILE A 117 -20.21 14.55 24.54
N LYS A 118 -19.12 13.79 24.73
CA LYS A 118 -19.05 12.38 24.34
C LYS A 118 -20.17 11.54 24.98
N ASN A 119 -20.47 11.78 26.25
CA ASN A 119 -21.51 11.05 26.98
C ASN A 119 -22.93 11.50 26.62
N GLU A 120 -23.16 12.82 26.50
CA GLU A 120 -24.47 13.42 26.15
C GLU A 120 -24.92 13.04 24.73
N ILE A 121 -23.98 12.94 23.80
CA ILE A 121 -24.27 12.51 22.44
C ILE A 121 -24.76 11.04 22.41
N GLY A 122 -24.60 10.26 23.49
CA GLY A 122 -25.14 8.91 23.62
C GLY A 122 -24.61 7.90 22.59
N ILE A 123 -23.62 8.32 21.79
CA ILE A 123 -22.95 7.49 20.81
C ILE A 123 -21.95 6.66 21.60
N ASP A 124 -22.34 5.43 21.94
CA ASP A 124 -21.37 4.38 22.20
C ASP A 124 -20.56 4.22 20.90
N ILE A 125 -19.44 4.91 20.79
CA ILE A 125 -18.55 4.87 19.63
C ILE A 125 -18.17 3.41 19.33
N GLY A 126 -18.16 2.55 20.36
CA GLY A 126 -17.98 1.12 20.20
C GLY A 126 -19.11 0.44 19.42
N SER A 127 -20.37 0.87 19.55
CA SER A 127 -21.49 0.34 18.76
C SER A 127 -21.43 0.82 17.31
N ILE A 128 -21.22 2.12 17.07
CA ILE A 128 -21.10 2.67 15.71
C ILE A 128 -19.89 2.09 14.96
N LYS A 129 -18.74 1.93 15.64
CA LYS A 129 -17.56 1.29 15.06
C LYS A 129 -17.85 -0.16 14.67
N ARG A 130 -18.55 -0.91 15.52
CA ARG A 130 -18.98 -2.29 15.21
C ARG A 130 -19.93 -2.35 14.01
N GLU A 131 -20.90 -1.44 13.92
CA GLU A 131 -21.81 -1.36 12.78
C GLU A 131 -21.09 -0.97 11.48
N LEU A 132 -20.11 -0.05 11.56
CA LEU A 132 -19.25 0.32 10.43
C LEU A 132 -18.35 -0.82 9.96
N GLU A 133 -17.76 -1.57 10.89
CA GLU A 133 -16.99 -2.77 10.60
C GLU A 133 -17.86 -3.86 9.96
N GLU A 134 -19.11 -4.03 10.42
CA GLU A 134 -20.07 -4.95 9.81
C GLU A 134 -20.44 -4.51 8.39
N LEU A 135 -20.68 -3.22 8.17
CA LEU A 135 -20.94 -2.66 6.84
C LEU A 135 -19.74 -2.85 5.89
N GLN A 136 -18.51 -2.64 6.36
CA GLN A 136 -17.31 -2.91 5.57
C GLN A 136 -17.18 -4.40 5.22
N ARG A 137 -17.55 -5.31 6.13
CA ARG A 137 -17.58 -6.76 5.84
C ARG A 137 -18.61 -7.08 4.75
N TYR A 138 -19.81 -6.49 4.81
CA TYR A 138 -20.82 -6.68 3.76
C TYR A 138 -20.37 -6.11 2.41
N GLU A 139 -19.66 -4.99 2.40
CA GLU A 139 -19.12 -4.41 1.17
C GLU A 139 -18.06 -5.32 0.53
N ARG A 140 -17.13 -5.87 1.34
CA ARG A 140 -16.16 -6.86 0.85
C ARG A 140 -16.84 -8.11 0.31
N LEU A 141 -17.83 -8.63 1.04
CA LEU A 141 -18.59 -9.81 0.62
C LEU A 141 -19.34 -9.56 -0.69
N LYS A 142 -19.87 -8.35 -0.90
CA LYS A 142 -20.48 -7.94 -2.17
C LYS A 142 -19.46 -7.94 -3.31
N ILE A 143 -18.27 -7.35 -3.10
CA ILE A 143 -17.20 -7.31 -4.10
C ILE A 143 -16.76 -8.73 -4.50
N ASP A 144 -16.58 -9.62 -3.52
CA ASP A 144 -16.18 -11.00 -3.76
C ASP A 144 -17.27 -11.79 -4.52
N LEU A 145 -18.55 -11.59 -4.15
CA LEU A 145 -19.68 -12.18 -4.89
C LEU A 145 -19.75 -11.67 -6.32
N ASP A 146 -19.58 -10.37 -6.55
CA ASP A 146 -19.59 -9.79 -7.90
C ASP A 146 -18.44 -10.36 -8.76
N LYS A 147 -17.26 -10.59 -8.16
CA LYS A 147 -16.12 -11.24 -8.82
C LYS A 147 -16.41 -12.70 -9.15
N GLN A 148 -17.00 -13.45 -8.21
CA GLN A 148 -17.40 -14.84 -8.45
C GLN A 148 -18.45 -14.95 -9.56
N ILE A 149 -19.47 -14.09 -9.54
CA ILE A 149 -20.51 -14.02 -10.58
C ILE A 149 -19.89 -13.68 -11.94
N GLY A 150 -18.97 -12.71 -11.98
CA GLY A 150 -18.23 -12.36 -13.19
C GLY A 150 -17.46 -13.56 -13.77
N SER A 151 -16.73 -14.29 -12.93
CA SER A 151 -15.96 -15.47 -13.34
C SER A 151 -16.86 -16.62 -13.82
N GLN A 152 -17.98 -16.88 -13.13
CA GLN A 152 -18.94 -17.92 -13.51
C GLN A 152 -19.62 -17.60 -14.84
N LYS A 153 -19.94 -16.31 -15.07
CA LYS A 153 -20.51 -15.83 -16.33
C LYS A 153 -19.53 -16.00 -17.48
N ALA A 154 -18.26 -15.65 -17.28
CA ALA A 154 -17.20 -15.84 -18.28
C ALA A 154 -17.04 -17.32 -18.63
N LEU A 155 -16.88 -18.20 -17.64
CA LEU A 155 -16.77 -19.66 -17.84
C LEU A 155 -17.99 -20.25 -18.57
N SER A 156 -19.19 -19.76 -18.27
CA SER A 156 -20.42 -20.22 -18.94
C SER A 156 -20.45 -19.76 -20.39
N LEU A 157 -19.97 -18.55 -20.68
CA LEU A 157 -19.90 -17.99 -22.03
C LEU A 157 -18.88 -18.76 -22.89
N ASP A 158 -17.72 -19.11 -22.32
CA ASP A 158 -16.69 -19.92 -22.98
C ASP A 158 -17.23 -21.32 -23.32
N ARG A 159 -17.94 -21.97 -22.38
CA ARG A 159 -18.60 -23.27 -22.64
C ARG A 159 -19.64 -23.17 -23.74
N LEU A 160 -20.46 -22.13 -23.75
CA LEU A 160 -21.45 -21.90 -24.81
C LEU A 160 -20.78 -21.71 -26.17
N GLN A 161 -19.67 -20.96 -26.25
CA GLN A 161 -18.92 -20.80 -27.48
C GLN A 161 -18.30 -22.12 -27.97
N ALA A 162 -17.77 -22.94 -27.05
CA ALA A 162 -17.22 -24.26 -27.39
C ALA A 162 -18.29 -25.18 -27.98
N ILE A 163 -19.46 -25.28 -27.33
CA ILE A 163 -20.60 -26.07 -27.80
C ILE A 163 -21.08 -25.54 -29.16
N THR A 164 -21.19 -24.22 -29.33
CA THR A 164 -21.59 -23.60 -30.60
C THR A 164 -20.63 -23.96 -31.73
N LYS A 165 -19.31 -23.95 -31.47
CA LYS A 165 -18.30 -24.38 -32.45
C LYS A 165 -18.45 -25.86 -32.81
N GLN A 166 -18.76 -26.72 -31.84
CA GLN A 166 -18.99 -28.15 -32.09
C GLN A 166 -20.22 -28.35 -32.99
N ILE A 167 -21.34 -27.70 -32.67
CA ILE A 167 -22.58 -27.75 -33.48
C ILE A 167 -22.32 -27.31 -34.92
N ILE A 168 -21.55 -26.22 -35.12
CA ILE A 168 -21.22 -25.74 -36.47
C ILE A 168 -20.40 -26.79 -37.24
N ARG A 169 -19.43 -27.45 -36.59
CA ARG A 169 -18.62 -28.51 -37.22
C ARG A 169 -19.47 -29.72 -37.60
N GLU A 170 -20.34 -30.17 -36.71
CA GLU A 170 -21.22 -31.31 -36.96
C GLU A 170 -22.24 -31.00 -38.07
N LYS A 171 -22.81 -29.79 -38.07
CA LYS A 171 -23.70 -29.35 -39.14
C LYS A 171 -23.01 -29.36 -40.51
N LYS A 172 -21.77 -28.87 -40.58
CA LYS A 172 -20.97 -28.91 -41.83
C LYS A 172 -20.70 -30.33 -42.30
N SER A 173 -20.31 -31.23 -41.38
CA SER A 173 -20.12 -32.65 -41.68
C SER A 173 -21.40 -33.30 -42.22
N TYR A 174 -22.55 -32.99 -41.62
CA TYR A 174 -23.85 -33.45 -42.07
C TYR A 174 -24.20 -32.94 -43.49
N GLU A 175 -23.97 -31.66 -43.77
CA GLU A 175 -24.18 -31.08 -45.11
C GLU A 175 -23.27 -31.74 -46.16
N GLU A 176 -22.02 -32.05 -45.82
CA GLU A 176 -21.10 -32.78 -46.71
C GLU A 176 -21.60 -34.21 -47.03
N VAL A 177 -22.13 -34.92 -46.03
CA VAL A 177 -22.72 -36.26 -46.23
C VAL A 177 -23.97 -36.19 -47.10
N LEU A 178 -24.85 -35.22 -46.88
CA LEU A 178 -26.02 -34.99 -47.75
C LEU A 178 -25.62 -34.70 -49.19
N GLY A 179 -24.57 -33.89 -49.39
CA GLY A 179 -24.03 -33.60 -50.72
C GLY A 179 -23.52 -34.86 -51.43
N LYS A 180 -22.86 -35.77 -50.72
CA LYS A 180 -22.42 -37.07 -51.27
C LYS A 180 -23.60 -37.97 -51.61
N LEU A 181 -24.58 -38.09 -50.71
CA LEU A 181 -25.79 -38.89 -50.96
C LEU A 181 -26.53 -38.42 -52.21
N LYS A 182 -26.70 -37.11 -52.39
CA LYS A 182 -27.37 -36.56 -53.57
C LYS A 182 -26.63 -36.89 -54.87
N LYS A 183 -25.29 -36.81 -54.88
CA LYS A 183 -24.49 -37.18 -56.05
C LYS A 183 -24.64 -38.67 -56.38
N GLU A 184 -24.59 -39.53 -55.36
CA GLU A 184 -24.77 -40.96 -55.53
C GLU A 184 -26.18 -41.31 -56.04
N GLU A 185 -27.22 -40.63 -55.54
CA GLU A 185 -28.60 -40.78 -56.03
C GLU A 185 -28.74 -40.38 -57.51
N GLU A 186 -28.05 -39.31 -57.93
CA GLU A 186 -28.02 -38.88 -59.33
C GLU A 186 -27.26 -39.89 -60.22
N GLU A 187 -26.14 -40.44 -59.74
CA GLU A 187 -25.36 -41.49 -60.43
C GLU A 187 -26.18 -42.77 -60.57
N LEU A 188 -26.80 -43.26 -59.49
CA LEU A 188 -27.69 -44.41 -59.51
C LEU A 188 -28.90 -44.19 -60.44
N GLY A 189 -29.41 -42.96 -60.50
CA GLY A 189 -30.45 -42.58 -61.43
C GLY A 189 -30.04 -42.76 -62.89
N ARG A 190 -28.81 -42.36 -63.24
CA ARG A 190 -28.24 -42.56 -64.59
C ARG A 190 -28.01 -44.03 -64.87
N GLU A 191 -27.40 -44.76 -63.94
CA GLU A 191 -27.16 -46.20 -64.06
C GLU A 191 -28.47 -46.98 -64.26
N LYS A 192 -29.58 -46.58 -63.62
CA LYS A 192 -30.90 -47.18 -63.85
C LYS A 192 -31.47 -46.91 -65.23
N VAL A 193 -31.26 -45.70 -65.77
CA VAL A 193 -31.68 -45.37 -67.14
C VAL A 193 -30.83 -46.15 -68.14
N ASP A 194 -29.52 -46.23 -67.91
CA ASP A 194 -28.59 -47.00 -68.73
C ASP A 194 -28.95 -48.49 -68.67
N ALA A 195 -29.22 -49.05 -67.49
CA ALA A 195 -29.66 -50.43 -67.31
C ALA A 195 -30.97 -50.72 -68.06
N LYS A 196 -31.94 -49.80 -68.05
CA LYS A 196 -33.17 -49.95 -68.85
C LYS A 196 -32.91 -49.88 -70.35
N SER A 197 -32.04 -48.97 -70.80
CA SER A 197 -31.63 -48.90 -72.21
C SER A 197 -30.87 -50.18 -72.63
N LEU A 198 -30.09 -50.74 -71.71
CA LEU A 198 -29.41 -52.01 -71.87
C LEU A 198 -30.40 -53.17 -71.87
N GLU A 199 -31.48 -53.13 -71.11
CA GLU A 199 -32.56 -54.13 -71.12
C GLU A 199 -33.38 -54.06 -72.43
N GLU A 200 -33.65 -52.86 -72.94
CA GLU A 200 -34.31 -52.65 -74.24
C GLU A 200 -33.41 -53.09 -75.41
N THR A 201 -32.12 -52.74 -75.35
CA THR A 201 -31.14 -53.26 -76.32
C THR A 201 -30.92 -54.75 -76.14
N GLU A 202 -30.95 -55.30 -74.93
CA GLU A 202 -30.91 -56.73 -74.65
C GLU A 202 -32.14 -57.41 -75.22
N LYS A 203 -33.32 -56.78 -75.21
CA LYS A 203 -34.53 -57.32 -75.85
C LYS A 203 -34.39 -57.34 -77.37
N LEU A 204 -33.92 -56.25 -77.97
CA LEU A 204 -33.58 -56.17 -79.41
C LEU A 204 -32.45 -57.15 -79.79
N ILE A 205 -31.48 -57.34 -78.91
CA ILE A 205 -30.38 -58.27 -79.07
C ILE A 205 -30.84 -59.70 -78.80
N LYS A 206 -31.84 -59.97 -77.95
CA LYS A 206 -32.50 -61.28 -77.73
C LYS A 206 -33.22 -61.74 -78.98
N GLU A 207 -33.93 -60.83 -79.64
CA GLU A 207 -34.51 -61.05 -80.97
C GLU A 207 -33.42 -61.36 -82.01
N LYS A 208 -32.24 -60.73 -81.91
CA LYS A 208 -31.04 -61.07 -82.71
C LYS A 208 -30.25 -62.29 -82.17
N LEU A 209 -30.38 -62.70 -80.90
CA LEU A 209 -29.64 -63.79 -80.23
C LEU A 209 -30.34 -65.13 -80.42
N GLU A 210 -31.64 -65.15 -80.68
CA GLU A 210 -32.25 -66.29 -81.38
C GLU A 210 -31.53 -66.56 -82.71
N SER A 211 -31.01 -65.53 -83.39
CA SER A 211 -30.14 -65.68 -84.57
C SER A 211 -28.65 -65.93 -84.26
N LEU A 212 -28.19 -65.60 -83.04
CA LEU A 212 -26.78 -65.66 -82.59
C LEU A 212 -26.52 -66.66 -81.44
N LYS A 213 -27.48 -67.52 -81.06
CA LYS A 213 -27.35 -68.69 -80.16
C LYS A 213 -26.21 -69.64 -80.56
N ALA A 214 -25.68 -69.45 -81.76
CA ALA A 214 -24.46 -70.04 -82.30
C ALA A 214 -23.13 -69.44 -81.78
N LEU A 215 -23.12 -68.32 -81.06
CA LEU A 215 -21.92 -67.55 -80.69
C LEU A 215 -21.79 -67.30 -79.16
N ILE A 216 -22.73 -67.86 -78.39
CA ILE A 216 -23.03 -67.53 -76.98
C ILE A 216 -21.97 -67.91 -75.94
N SER A 217 -21.11 -68.91 -76.14
CA SER A 217 -20.26 -69.40 -75.03
C SER A 217 -19.15 -68.42 -74.53
N SER A 218 -18.89 -67.31 -75.23
CA SER A 218 -17.78 -66.40 -74.87
C SER A 218 -18.20 -65.15 -74.08
N VAL A 219 -19.49 -64.81 -74.03
CA VAL A 219 -20.01 -63.55 -73.44
C VAL A 219 -20.45 -63.72 -71.98
N GLU A 220 -20.75 -64.95 -71.53
CA GLU A 220 -21.25 -65.27 -70.19
C GLU A 220 -20.32 -64.86 -69.02
N ASN A 221 -19.03 -64.59 -69.27
CA ASN A 221 -18.08 -64.15 -68.24
C ASN A 221 -18.11 -62.63 -67.97
N ARG A 222 -18.60 -61.79 -68.90
CA ARG A 222 -18.60 -60.33 -68.71
C ARG A 222 -19.81 -59.80 -67.94
N ALA A 223 -20.97 -60.44 -68.05
CA ALA A 223 -22.19 -60.02 -67.35
C ALA A 223 -22.13 -60.21 -65.82
N LYS A 224 -21.36 -61.20 -65.33
CA LYS A 224 -21.19 -61.45 -63.89
C LYS A 224 -20.40 -60.34 -63.16
N ILE A 225 -19.48 -59.67 -63.86
CA ILE A 225 -18.64 -58.62 -63.26
C ILE A 225 -19.45 -57.35 -62.97
N GLU A 226 -20.40 -56.98 -63.83
CA GLU A 226 -21.20 -55.76 -63.61
C GLU A 226 -22.36 -55.94 -62.62
N GLU A 227 -22.90 -57.16 -62.48
CA GLU A 227 -23.85 -57.47 -61.40
C GLU A 227 -23.19 -57.38 -60.01
N GLU A 228 -21.89 -57.70 -59.91
CA GLU A 228 -21.10 -57.54 -58.69
C GLU A 228 -20.80 -56.07 -58.36
N HIS A 229 -20.58 -55.23 -59.37
CA HIS A 229 -20.38 -53.79 -59.18
C HIS A 229 -21.66 -53.09 -58.69
N ALA A 230 -22.83 -53.39 -59.26
CA ALA A 230 -24.11 -52.83 -58.82
C ALA A 230 -24.45 -53.21 -57.36
N LYS A 231 -24.25 -54.47 -56.97
CA LYS A 231 -24.44 -54.94 -55.59
C LYS A 231 -23.47 -54.29 -54.60
N ALA A 232 -22.24 -53.99 -55.03
CA ALA A 232 -21.26 -53.28 -54.20
C ALA A 232 -21.64 -51.81 -53.97
N SER A 233 -22.25 -51.14 -54.96
CA SER A 233 -22.76 -49.76 -54.83
C SER A 233 -24.01 -49.69 -53.95
N GLU A 234 -24.97 -50.62 -54.10
CA GLU A 234 -26.12 -50.73 -53.19
C GLU A 234 -25.69 -50.91 -51.72
N SER A 235 -24.71 -51.79 -51.48
CA SER A 235 -24.15 -52.03 -50.14
C SER A 235 -23.46 -50.78 -49.55
N ARG A 236 -22.89 -49.90 -50.37
CA ARG A 236 -22.30 -48.62 -49.92
C ARG A 236 -23.38 -47.60 -49.58
N MET A 237 -24.43 -47.50 -50.39
CA MET A 237 -25.59 -46.64 -50.12
C MET A 237 -26.27 -47.00 -48.80
N GLU A 238 -26.46 -48.29 -48.53
CA GLU A 238 -27.04 -48.75 -47.26
C GLU A 238 -26.17 -48.36 -46.05
N ARG A 239 -24.84 -48.49 -46.17
CA ARG A 239 -23.90 -48.05 -45.12
C ARG A 239 -23.94 -46.55 -44.90
N LEU A 240 -23.96 -45.73 -45.96
CA LEU A 240 -24.04 -44.28 -45.85
C LEU A 240 -25.38 -43.81 -45.27
N SER A 241 -26.48 -44.47 -45.65
CA SER A 241 -27.81 -44.23 -45.09
C SER A 241 -27.88 -44.59 -43.59
N ALA A 242 -27.26 -45.71 -43.19
CA ALA A 242 -27.14 -46.09 -41.79
C ALA A 242 -26.32 -45.05 -41.00
N ILE A 243 -25.18 -44.61 -41.52
CA ILE A 243 -24.34 -43.56 -40.91
C ILE A 243 -25.11 -42.26 -40.73
N ALA A 244 -25.85 -41.83 -41.76
CA ALA A 244 -26.68 -40.63 -41.72
C ALA A 244 -27.80 -40.72 -40.67
N LYS A 245 -28.44 -41.88 -40.52
CA LYS A 245 -29.44 -42.13 -39.46
C LYS A 245 -28.82 -42.08 -38.06
N THR A 246 -27.64 -42.69 -37.85
CA THR A 246 -26.93 -42.61 -36.56
C THR A 246 -26.48 -41.19 -36.23
N LEU A 247 -26.00 -40.42 -37.21
CA LEU A 247 -25.62 -39.01 -37.03
C LEU A 247 -26.82 -38.13 -36.69
N LYS A 248 -27.97 -38.35 -37.35
CA LYS A 248 -29.22 -37.64 -37.04
C LYS A 248 -29.66 -37.90 -35.60
N ILE A 249 -29.61 -39.17 -35.15
CA ILE A 249 -29.94 -39.56 -33.77
C ILE A 249 -28.94 -38.94 -32.78
N ALA A 250 -27.65 -38.88 -33.10
CA ALA A 250 -26.63 -38.26 -32.26
C ALA A 250 -26.86 -36.75 -32.09
N VAL A 251 -27.15 -36.03 -33.19
CA VAL A 251 -27.44 -34.59 -33.18
C VAL A 251 -28.75 -34.29 -32.43
N GLU A 252 -29.80 -35.11 -32.60
CA GLU A 252 -31.05 -34.96 -31.84
C GLU A 252 -30.86 -35.28 -30.35
N LYS A 253 -30.02 -36.27 -30.01
CA LYS A 253 -29.69 -36.63 -28.64
C LYS A 253 -28.87 -35.54 -27.94
N GLU A 254 -27.87 -34.94 -28.60
CA GLU A 254 -27.12 -33.80 -28.05
C GLU A 254 -28.04 -32.57 -27.89
N LYS A 255 -28.94 -32.31 -28.84
CA LYS A 255 -29.94 -31.24 -28.74
C LYS A 255 -30.88 -31.44 -27.55
N SER A 256 -31.31 -32.69 -27.29
CA SER A 256 -32.15 -33.06 -26.14
C SER A 256 -31.42 -33.00 -24.78
N LEU A 257 -30.08 -33.04 -24.77
CA LEU A 257 -29.25 -32.84 -23.57
C LEU A 257 -28.95 -31.36 -23.29
N ILE A 258 -28.92 -30.53 -24.33
CA ILE A 258 -28.72 -29.08 -24.23
C ILE A 258 -29.98 -28.39 -23.70
N GLU A 259 -31.18 -28.82 -24.10
CA GLU A 259 -32.44 -28.19 -23.69
C GLU A 259 -32.67 -28.18 -22.15
N PRO A 260 -32.45 -29.27 -21.39
CA PRO A 260 -32.52 -29.24 -19.93
C PRO A 260 -31.36 -28.46 -19.30
N LEU A 261 -30.17 -28.38 -19.91
CA LEU A 261 -29.06 -27.54 -19.41
C LEU A 261 -29.31 -26.05 -19.62
N VAL A 262 -29.91 -25.66 -20.74
CA VAL A 262 -30.37 -24.29 -21.02
C VAL A 262 -31.50 -23.90 -20.07
N ASN A 263 -32.45 -24.81 -19.81
CA ASN A 263 -33.53 -24.58 -18.86
C ASN A 263 -33.02 -24.54 -17.41
N LYS A 264 -32.08 -25.40 -17.01
CA LYS A 264 -31.45 -25.38 -15.67
C LYS A 264 -30.55 -24.17 -15.47
N SER A 265 -29.86 -23.70 -16.52
CA SER A 265 -29.13 -22.43 -16.53
C SER A 265 -30.08 -21.23 -16.41
N LYS A 266 -31.22 -21.23 -17.10
CA LYS A 266 -32.26 -20.20 -16.94
C LYS A 266 -32.87 -20.22 -15.54
N GLU A 267 -33.19 -21.39 -15.00
CA GLU A 267 -33.69 -21.56 -13.62
C GLU A 267 -32.67 -21.11 -12.57
N GLN A 268 -31.38 -21.40 -12.74
CA GLN A 268 -30.32 -20.91 -11.86
C GLN A 268 -30.10 -19.41 -12.01
N THR A 269 -30.23 -18.86 -13.22
CA THR A 269 -30.17 -17.42 -13.49
C THR A 269 -31.37 -16.70 -12.87
N ASP A 270 -32.56 -17.32 -12.89
CA ASP A 270 -33.76 -16.79 -12.28
C ASP A 270 -33.75 -16.95 -10.76
N LYS A 271 -33.22 -18.05 -10.22
CA LYS A 271 -32.93 -18.20 -8.78
C LYS A 271 -31.86 -17.22 -8.31
N MET A 272 -30.81 -16.97 -9.10
CA MET A 272 -29.82 -15.91 -8.84
C MET A 272 -30.44 -14.52 -8.94
N ARG A 273 -31.33 -14.25 -9.91
CA ARG A 273 -32.08 -12.99 -10.01
C ARG A 273 -33.08 -12.82 -8.87
N GLN A 274 -33.71 -13.89 -8.39
CA GLN A 274 -34.61 -13.87 -7.23
C GLN A 274 -33.83 -13.70 -5.92
N LEU A 275 -32.66 -14.34 -5.79
CA LEU A 275 -31.74 -14.10 -4.67
C LEU A 275 -31.18 -12.68 -4.72
N GLN A 276 -30.75 -12.19 -5.89
CA GLN A 276 -30.36 -10.80 -6.09
C GLN A 276 -31.52 -9.86 -5.82
N LYS A 277 -32.76 -10.15 -6.26
CA LYS A 277 -33.93 -9.32 -5.92
C LYS A 277 -34.23 -9.35 -4.44
N ARG A 278 -34.20 -10.49 -3.75
CA ARG A 278 -34.39 -10.57 -2.29
C ARG A 278 -33.27 -9.89 -1.52
N ILE A 279 -32.02 -9.97 -1.99
CA ILE A 279 -30.88 -9.27 -1.40
C ILE A 279 -30.97 -7.78 -1.69
N ILE A 280 -31.31 -7.36 -2.91
CA ILE A 280 -31.52 -5.97 -3.31
C ILE A 280 -32.77 -5.39 -2.64
N GLU A 281 -33.82 -6.15 -2.37
CA GLU A 281 -35.01 -5.71 -1.62
C GLU A 281 -34.73 -5.67 -0.12
N LYS A 282 -33.93 -6.59 0.45
CA LYS A 282 -33.40 -6.48 1.81
C LYS A 282 -32.43 -5.30 1.96
N ILE A 283 -31.63 -5.03 0.93
CA ILE A 283 -30.73 -3.88 0.86
C ILE A 283 -31.57 -2.61 0.69
N LYS A 284 -32.53 -2.52 -0.25
CA LYS A 284 -33.40 -1.35 -0.49
C LYS A 284 -34.37 -1.06 0.65
N SER A 285 -34.92 -2.07 1.32
CA SER A 285 -35.74 -1.88 2.53
C SER A 285 -34.91 -1.44 3.74
N LYS A 286 -33.61 -1.75 3.75
CA LYS A 286 -32.64 -1.09 4.63
C LYS A 286 -32.20 0.28 4.06
N GLU A 287 -32.02 0.48 2.76
CA GLU A 287 -31.50 1.71 2.13
C GLU A 287 -32.51 2.86 2.20
N ASN A 288 -33.81 2.57 2.09
CA ASN A 288 -34.89 3.55 2.27
C ASN A 288 -35.08 4.00 3.72
N LYS A 289 -34.52 3.28 4.71
CA LYS A 289 -34.37 3.76 6.08
C LYS A 289 -33.09 4.58 6.28
N PHE A 290 -32.21 4.66 5.28
CA PHE A 290 -30.86 5.22 5.38
C PHE A 290 -30.57 6.40 4.41
N SER A 291 -31.54 6.89 3.65
CA SER A 291 -31.34 8.11 2.83
C SER A 291 -31.10 9.36 3.70
N ASN A 292 -31.77 9.44 4.86
CA ASN A 292 -31.47 10.42 5.89
C ASN A 292 -30.16 10.08 6.67
N VAL A 293 -29.78 8.80 6.72
CA VAL A 293 -28.54 8.34 7.38
C VAL A 293 -27.31 8.62 6.53
N LYS A 294 -27.37 8.69 5.18
CA LYS A 294 -26.19 9.05 4.36
C LYS A 294 -25.74 10.50 4.57
N LYS A 295 -26.69 11.43 4.69
CA LYS A 295 -26.38 12.84 5.04
C LYS A 295 -25.98 12.99 6.50
N ALA A 296 -26.62 12.24 7.41
CA ALA A 296 -26.19 12.18 8.80
C ALA A 296 -24.80 11.52 8.94
N SER A 297 -24.48 10.50 8.14
CA SER A 297 -23.22 9.76 8.12
C SER A 297 -22.06 10.60 7.62
N ALA A 298 -22.25 11.42 6.58
CA ALA A 298 -21.21 12.35 6.13
C ALA A 298 -20.92 13.41 7.20
N LYS A 299 -21.96 13.99 7.81
CA LYS A 299 -21.81 14.93 8.93
C LYS A 299 -21.23 14.27 10.18
N LEU A 300 -21.63 13.04 10.50
CA LEU A 300 -21.04 12.25 11.58
C LEU A 300 -19.58 11.94 11.30
N LYS A 301 -19.22 11.59 10.05
CA LYS A 301 -17.85 11.29 9.66
C LYS A 301 -16.97 12.54 9.80
N GLU A 302 -17.43 13.69 9.34
CA GLU A 302 -16.73 14.97 9.54
C GLU A 302 -16.61 15.34 11.02
N LEU A 303 -17.67 15.14 11.81
CA LEU A 303 -17.61 15.32 13.27
C LEU A 303 -16.66 14.32 13.93
N PHE A 304 -16.59 13.07 13.45
CA PHE A 304 -15.69 12.05 13.97
C PHE A 304 -14.23 12.35 13.63
N GLU A 305 -13.95 12.78 12.41
CA GLU A 305 -12.61 13.20 11.99
C GLU A 305 -12.15 14.39 12.83
N LYS A 306 -12.97 15.46 12.91
CA LYS A 306 -12.67 16.62 13.79
C LYS A 306 -12.49 16.20 15.25
N LYS A 307 -13.32 15.28 15.75
CA LYS A 307 -13.22 14.76 17.13
C LYS A 307 -11.94 13.95 17.36
N MET A 308 -11.50 13.18 16.37
CA MET A 308 -10.30 12.38 16.44
C MET A 308 -9.05 13.26 16.37
N ASP A 309 -9.08 14.30 15.53
CA ASP A 309 -8.03 15.33 15.49
C ASP A 309 -7.90 16.04 16.84
N VAL A 310 -9.03 16.42 17.47
CA VAL A 310 -9.04 17.01 18.81
C VAL A 310 -8.48 16.04 19.87
N MET A 311 -8.83 14.76 19.82
CA MET A 311 -8.26 13.76 20.76
C MET A 311 -6.76 13.58 20.56
N ASN A 312 -6.31 13.43 19.32
CA ASN A 312 -4.89 13.30 19.00
C ASN A 312 -4.12 14.54 19.45
N LEU A 313 -4.69 15.74 19.28
CA LEU A 313 -4.10 17.00 19.73
C LEU A 313 -4.03 17.08 21.26
N ILE A 314 -5.07 16.65 21.99
CA ILE A 314 -5.06 16.59 23.46
C ILE A 314 -4.01 15.60 23.98
N GLU A 315 -3.90 14.42 23.36
CA GLU A 315 -2.90 13.41 23.75
C GLU A 315 -1.48 13.92 23.49
N LYS A 316 -1.25 14.51 22.31
CA LYS A 316 0.04 15.12 21.97
C LYS A 316 0.41 16.24 22.93
N LEU A 317 -0.50 17.18 23.20
CA LEU A 317 -0.27 18.26 24.15
C LEU A 317 0.06 17.73 25.56
N ASN A 318 -0.60 16.67 26.02
CA ASN A 318 -0.25 16.06 27.31
C ASN A 318 1.16 15.47 27.31
N SER A 319 1.56 14.81 26.22
CA SER A 319 2.92 14.27 26.06
C SER A 319 3.96 15.39 26.05
N ASP A 320 3.78 16.39 25.19
CA ASP A 320 4.69 17.52 25.01
C ASP A 320 4.83 18.32 26.31
N ARG A 321 3.72 18.52 27.04
CA ARG A 321 3.73 19.12 28.38
C ARG A 321 4.60 18.35 29.35
N ASN A 322 4.42 17.02 29.43
CA ASN A 322 5.19 16.18 30.35
C ASN A 322 6.68 16.20 30.04
N GLU A 323 7.03 16.15 28.76
CA GLU A 323 8.42 16.26 28.30
C GLU A 323 9.02 17.60 28.69
N LEU A 324 8.36 18.70 28.36
CA LEU A 324 8.78 20.06 28.72
C LEU A 324 8.94 20.24 30.24
N GLN A 325 7.99 19.73 31.02
CA GLN A 325 8.04 19.79 32.47
C GLN A 325 9.25 19.05 33.03
N ASN A 326 9.53 17.85 32.52
CA ASN A 326 10.68 17.05 32.93
C ASN A 326 12.00 17.72 32.54
N GLU A 327 12.09 18.29 31.33
CA GLU A 327 13.26 19.03 30.85
C GLU A 327 13.53 20.27 31.71
N LEU A 328 12.50 21.08 31.99
CA LEU A 328 12.60 22.26 32.85
C LEU A 328 13.01 21.91 34.28
N ILE A 329 12.42 20.86 34.88
CA ILE A 329 12.83 20.37 36.21
C ILE A 329 14.29 19.91 36.18
N GLY A 330 14.69 19.20 35.13
CA GLY A 330 16.08 18.77 34.93
C GLY A 330 17.05 19.95 34.86
N LEU A 331 16.69 21.00 34.11
CA LEU A 331 17.47 22.23 33.99
C LEU A 331 17.56 22.99 35.33
N ILE A 332 16.46 23.11 36.07
CA ILE A 332 16.46 23.74 37.40
C ILE A 332 17.35 22.95 38.37
N LYS A 333 17.25 21.61 38.39
CA LYS A 333 18.09 20.76 39.23
C LYS A 333 19.57 20.93 38.89
N LYS A 334 19.91 20.91 37.59
CA LYS A 334 21.26 21.17 37.12
C LYS A 334 21.74 22.54 37.58
N ALA A 335 21.02 23.60 37.24
CA ALA A 335 21.33 24.97 37.65
C ALA A 335 21.55 25.09 39.16
N ARG A 336 20.68 24.51 40.00
CA ARG A 336 20.85 24.51 41.47
C ARG A 336 22.08 23.73 41.93
N SER A 337 22.37 22.57 41.34
CA SER A 337 23.56 21.77 41.68
C SER A 337 24.89 22.47 41.41
N PHE A 338 24.92 23.48 40.54
CA PHE A 338 26.13 24.29 40.31
C PHE A 338 26.63 25.03 41.55
N ASP A 339 25.76 25.41 42.49
CA ASP A 339 26.23 26.10 43.71
C ASP A 339 27.20 25.22 44.50
N LEU A 340 27.01 23.91 44.40
CA LEU A 340 27.82 22.90 45.08
C LEU A 340 29.13 22.60 44.33
N ALA A 341 29.16 22.80 43.00
CA ALA A 341 30.30 22.48 42.12
C ALA A 341 31.14 23.72 41.70
N SER A 342 30.80 24.90 42.20
CA SER A 342 31.35 26.22 41.81
C SER A 342 32.87 26.43 42.01
N LYS A 343 33.62 25.40 42.41
CA LYS A 343 35.07 25.45 42.60
C LYS A 343 35.90 24.90 41.43
N ASP A 344 35.27 24.21 40.47
CA ASP A 344 35.99 23.62 39.34
C ASP A 344 36.13 24.61 38.18
N ALA A 345 37.25 24.53 37.45
CA ALA A 345 37.59 25.46 36.37
C ALA A 345 36.65 25.39 35.15
N ASN A 346 35.70 24.45 35.11
CA ASN A 346 34.87 24.20 33.93
C ASN A 346 33.40 24.68 34.07
N VAL A 347 33.16 25.69 34.90
CA VAL A 347 31.82 26.23 35.15
C VAL A 347 31.24 26.88 33.88
N GLU A 348 32.06 27.59 33.09
CA GLU A 348 31.63 28.34 31.90
C GLU A 348 31.03 27.44 30.81
N GLU A 349 31.66 26.31 30.50
CA GLU A 349 31.16 25.35 29.50
C GLU A 349 29.81 24.75 29.90
N GLN A 350 29.65 24.41 31.18
CA GLN A 350 28.40 23.81 31.65
C GLN A 350 27.24 24.85 31.66
N ILE A 351 27.54 26.14 31.80
CA ILE A 351 26.55 27.24 31.70
C ILE A 351 26.06 27.39 30.28
N LEU A 352 26.98 27.48 29.32
CA LEU A 352 26.64 27.52 27.89
C LEU A 352 25.78 26.30 27.51
N GLY A 353 26.09 25.14 28.08
CA GLY A 353 25.28 23.93 27.94
C GLY A 353 23.85 24.05 28.51
N ILE A 354 23.67 24.76 29.63
CA ILE A 354 22.35 25.04 30.20
C ILE A 354 21.58 26.06 29.35
N GLU A 355 22.23 27.15 28.93
CA GLU A 355 21.62 28.20 28.12
C GLU A 355 21.12 27.65 26.80
N LYS A 356 21.96 26.88 26.08
CA LYS A 356 21.58 26.22 24.83
C LYS A 356 20.39 25.29 25.00
N LYS A 357 20.38 24.45 26.04
CA LYS A 357 19.24 23.55 26.32
C LYS A 357 17.98 24.31 26.68
N PHE A 358 18.10 25.46 27.33
CA PHE A 358 16.95 26.27 27.64
C PHE A 358 16.37 26.98 26.42
N GLU A 359 17.20 27.42 25.47
CA GLU A 359 16.72 27.92 24.19
C GLU A 359 15.95 26.84 23.41
N GLU A 360 16.42 25.59 23.44
CA GLU A 360 15.70 24.44 22.86
C GLU A 360 14.35 24.22 23.55
N VAL A 361 14.32 24.25 24.89
CA VAL A 361 13.08 24.14 25.68
C VAL A 361 12.13 25.31 25.41
N ASP A 362 12.62 26.54 25.25
CA ASP A 362 11.80 27.71 24.93
C ASP A 362 11.17 27.60 23.54
N LYS A 363 11.90 27.06 22.55
CA LYS A 363 11.34 26.76 21.22
C LYS A 363 10.23 25.71 21.30
N LYS A 364 10.46 24.61 22.03
CA LYS A 364 9.44 23.57 22.25
C LYS A 364 8.21 24.13 22.97
N LYS A 365 8.41 25.02 23.96
CA LYS A 365 7.34 25.72 24.67
C LYS A 365 6.50 26.58 23.73
N LYS A 366 7.10 27.37 22.85
CA LYS A 366 6.36 28.17 21.86
C LYS A 366 5.53 27.30 20.91
N ALA A 367 6.08 26.19 20.44
CA ALA A 367 5.34 25.22 19.63
C ALA A 367 4.14 24.64 20.40
N PHE A 368 4.34 24.28 21.67
CA PHE A 368 3.26 23.84 22.56
C PHE A 368 2.17 24.91 22.71
N GLU A 369 2.53 26.18 22.91
CA GLU A 369 1.58 27.29 23.02
C GLU A 369 0.75 27.48 21.75
N GLU A 370 1.35 27.35 20.58
CA GLU A 370 0.65 27.42 19.28
C GLU A 370 -0.34 26.26 19.10
N GLU A 371 0.05 25.04 19.46
CA GLU A 371 -0.82 23.87 19.38
C GLU A 371 -1.97 23.94 20.40
N PHE A 372 -1.67 24.43 21.60
CA PHE A 372 -2.69 24.66 22.61
C PHE A 372 -3.69 25.74 22.18
N LYS A 373 -3.23 26.80 21.51
CA LYS A 373 -4.10 27.83 20.92
C LYS A 373 -5.01 27.24 19.85
N LYS A 374 -4.47 26.41 18.95
CA LYS A 374 -5.28 25.69 17.95
C LYS A 374 -6.37 24.85 18.62
N LEU A 375 -6.03 24.10 19.67
CA LEU A 375 -7.02 23.33 20.43
C LEU A 375 -8.11 24.23 21.04
N SER A 376 -7.72 25.37 21.61
CA SER A 376 -8.66 26.32 22.20
C SER A 376 -9.62 26.91 21.16
N ASP A 377 -9.13 27.14 19.94
CA ASP A 377 -9.93 27.63 18.81
C ASP A 377 -10.89 26.55 18.24
N PHE A 378 -10.60 25.25 18.43
CA PHE A 378 -11.51 24.16 18.07
C PHE A 378 -12.70 24.01 19.04
N VAL A 379 -12.54 24.45 20.29
CA VAL A 379 -13.54 24.29 21.35
C VAL A 379 -14.50 25.49 21.41
N LYS A 380 -14.06 26.67 20.96
CA LYS A 380 -14.91 27.85 20.78
C LYS A 380 -15.77 27.75 19.53
#